data_AF-A0A924HWS3-F1
#
_entry.id   AF-A0A924HWS3-F1
#
_cell.length_a   1.000
_cell.length_b   1.000
_cell.length_c   1.000
_cell.angle_alpha   90.00
_cell.angle_beta   90.00
_cell.angle_gamma   90.00
#
_symmetry.space_group_name_H-M   'P 1'
#
loop_
_entity.id
_entity.type
_entity.pdbx_description
1 polymer ?
#
loop_
_entity_poly.entity_id
_entity_poly.type
_entity_poly.pdbx_seq_one_letter_code
_entity_poly.pdbx_strand_id
1 'polypeptide(L)'
;AHTHVNFQRVPCVDTSNPFIARDIPAADESFVVIRFANPKGIDFQYLLNMINDSFMSRANTIVVPGGKMELAMQLIFTPFIWRMMERKKRAMQASKENAQ
;
A
#
# COMPACT_ATOMS: atom_id res chain seq x y z
N ALA A 1 -8.60 -4.54 14.19
CA ALA A 1 -7.95 -3.83 13.06
C ALA A 1 -8.75 -4.10 11.80
N HIS A 2 -9.38 -3.07 11.21
CA HIS A 2 -10.39 -3.21 10.14
C HIS A 2 -9.85 -2.98 8.72
N THR A 3 -8.60 -2.54 8.59
CA THR A 3 -7.98 -2.17 7.32
C THR A 3 -7.48 -3.38 6.54
N HIS A 4 -7.71 -3.37 5.23
CA HIS A 4 -7.27 -4.43 4.31
C HIS A 4 -5.78 -4.32 3.97
N VAL A 5 -5.27 -3.09 3.87
CA VAL A 5 -3.86 -2.79 3.61
C VAL A 5 -3.45 -1.66 4.53
N ASN A 6 -2.32 -1.83 5.23
CA ASN A 6 -1.73 -0.80 6.08
C ASN A 6 -0.48 -0.26 5.42
N PHE A 7 -0.33 1.06 5.40
CA PHE A 7 0.91 1.76 5.04
C PHE A 7 1.41 2.44 6.30
N GLN A 8 2.47 1.90 6.88
CA GLN A 8 3.08 2.45 8.09
C GLN A 8 4.43 3.05 7.73
N ARG A 9 4.54 4.37 7.84
CA ARG A 9 5.82 5.06 7.68
C ARG A 9 6.65 4.91 8.95
N VAL A 10 7.92 4.55 8.80
CA VAL A 10 8.87 4.30 9.87
C VAL A 10 10.12 5.14 9.58
N PRO A 11 10.40 6.18 10.39
CA PRO A 11 11.62 6.98 10.24
C PRO A 11 12.85 6.14 10.60
N CYS A 12 13.93 6.32 9.84
CA CYS A 12 15.23 5.69 10.07
C CYS A 12 16.27 6.64 10.68
N VAL A 13 15.82 7.85 11.04
CA VAL A 13 16.58 8.84 11.79
C VAL A 13 16.21 8.78 13.27
N ASP A 14 17.03 9.40 14.11
CA ASP A 14 16.78 9.43 15.55
C ASP A 14 15.48 10.18 15.86
N THR A 15 14.51 9.41 16.35
CA THR A 15 13.20 9.88 16.81
C THR A 15 12.95 9.48 18.26
N SER A 16 14.04 9.18 19.01
CA SER A 16 13.97 8.75 20.41
C SER A 16 13.31 9.78 21.33
N ASN A 17 13.49 11.07 21.04
CA ASN A 17 12.78 12.16 21.70
C ASN A 17 12.05 13.06 20.68
N PRO A 18 10.73 12.85 20.47
CA PRO A 18 9.97 13.59 19.48
C PRO A 18 9.69 15.05 19.90
N PHE A 19 9.93 15.44 21.15
CA PHE A 19 9.65 16.80 21.64
C PHE A 19 10.79 17.79 21.39
N ILE A 20 12.00 17.29 21.09
CA ILE A 20 13.17 18.11 20.76
C ILE A 20 13.57 18.04 19.29
N ALA A 21 12.90 17.18 18.51
CA ALA A 21 13.15 17.03 17.09
C ALA A 21 12.89 18.37 16.39
N ARG A 22 13.90 18.85 15.64
CA ARG A 22 13.83 20.14 14.96
C ARG A 22 13.02 20.06 13.66
N ASP A 23 13.16 18.95 12.95
CA ASP A 23 12.59 18.74 11.63
C ASP A 23 11.83 17.42 11.58
N ILE A 24 10.80 17.37 10.72
CA ILE A 24 10.06 16.14 10.43
C ILE A 24 10.92 15.30 9.49
N PRO A 25 11.14 14.00 9.78
CA PRO A 25 11.90 13.13 8.88
C PRO A 25 11.38 13.21 7.46
N ALA A 26 12.28 13.37 6.49
CA ALA A 26 11.96 13.42 5.08
C ALA A 26 11.63 12.01 4.54
N ALA A 27 11.11 11.94 3.32
CA ALA A 27 10.61 10.68 2.76
C ALA A 27 11.74 9.68 2.52
N ASP A 28 12.90 10.16 2.08
CA ASP A 28 14.16 9.42 1.94
C ASP A 28 14.74 8.95 3.28
N GLU A 29 14.47 9.66 4.37
CA GLU A 29 14.86 9.30 5.74
C GLU A 29 13.92 8.26 6.41
N SER A 30 13.06 7.60 5.62
CA SER A 30 12.07 6.67 6.15
C SER A 30 11.84 5.47 5.24
N PHE A 31 11.36 4.38 5.81
CA PHE A 31 10.72 3.29 5.08
C PHE A 31 9.21 3.32 5.27
N VAL A 32 8.50 2.63 4.39
CA VAL A 32 7.08 2.35 4.54
C VAL A 32 6.87 0.84 4.57
N VAL A 33 6.31 0.36 5.68
CA VAL A 33 5.91 -1.03 5.87
C VAL A 33 4.49 -1.19 5.35
N ILE A 34 4.34 -1.97 4.29
CA ILE A 34 3.06 -2.23 3.64
C ILE A 34 2.59 -3.64 3.97
N ARG A 35 1.57 -3.74 4.83
CA ARG A 35 1.02 -5.02 5.27
C ARG A 35 -0.33 -5.29 4.61
N PHE A 36 -0.47 -6.45 3.98
CA PHE A 36 -1.74 -6.95 3.45
C PHE A 36 -2.41 -7.88 4.47
N ALA A 37 -3.69 -7.63 4.76
CA ALA A 37 -4.49 -8.50 5.64
C ALA A 37 -4.73 -9.87 4.98
N ASN A 38 -4.93 -9.88 3.66
CA ASN A 38 -5.02 -11.08 2.86
C ASN A 38 -4.08 -10.95 1.64
N PRO A 39 -2.94 -11.66 1.61
CA PRO A 39 -1.96 -11.55 0.53
C PRO A 39 -2.38 -12.29 -0.75
N LYS A 40 -3.53 -12.98 -0.78
CA LYS A 40 -3.99 -13.72 -1.95
C LYS A 40 -4.23 -12.77 -3.13
N GLY A 41 -3.60 -13.07 -4.26
CA GLY A 41 -3.73 -12.30 -5.50
C GLY A 41 -2.84 -11.05 -5.58
N ILE A 42 -1.93 -10.87 -4.62
CA ILE A 42 -0.85 -9.89 -4.70
C ILE A 42 0.38 -10.57 -5.30
N ASP A 43 0.97 -9.96 -6.33
CA ASP A 43 2.24 -10.38 -6.89
C ASP A 43 3.37 -9.58 -6.23
N PHE A 44 3.98 -10.15 -5.20
CA PHE A 44 5.11 -9.51 -4.52
C PHE A 44 6.37 -9.46 -5.37
N GLN A 45 6.58 -10.42 -6.28
CA GLN A 45 7.76 -10.41 -7.15
C GLN A 45 7.68 -9.25 -8.13
N TYR A 46 6.49 -8.99 -8.68
CA TYR A 46 6.24 -7.80 -9.49
C TYR A 46 6.51 -6.51 -8.70
N LEU A 47 6.01 -6.40 -7.47
CA LEU A 47 6.25 -5.22 -6.64
C LEU A 47 7.74 -5.02 -6.31
N LEU A 48 8.46 -6.10 -5.98
CA LEU A 48 9.90 -6.04 -5.69
C LEU A 48 10.72 -5.58 -6.90
N ASN A 49 10.38 -6.09 -8.09
CA ASN A 49 11.06 -5.72 -9.33
C ASN A 49 10.76 -4.27 -9.75
N MET A 50 9.54 -3.80 -9.50
CA MET A 50 9.14 -2.44 -9.87
C MET A 50 9.62 -1.38 -8.88
N ILE A 51 9.76 -1.74 -7.60
CA ILE A 51 10.13 -0.83 -6.53
C ILE A 51 11.55 -1.16 -6.10
N ASN A 52 12.52 -0.47 -6.71
CA ASN A 52 13.94 -0.63 -6.38
C ASN A 52 14.16 -0.47 -4.87
N ASP A 53 15.08 -1.25 -4.30
CA ASP A 53 15.44 -1.27 -2.87
C ASP A 53 14.28 -1.65 -1.92
N SER A 54 13.21 -2.26 -2.44
CA SER A 54 12.19 -2.88 -1.61
C SER A 54 12.56 -4.31 -1.24
N PHE A 55 12.06 -4.78 -0.12
CA PHE A 55 12.30 -6.15 0.36
C PHE A 55 11.13 -6.68 1.17
N MET A 56 11.07 -7.99 1.32
CA MET A 56 10.03 -8.66 2.11
C MET A 56 10.47 -8.78 3.57
N SER A 57 9.70 -8.23 4.50
CA SER A 57 9.92 -8.45 5.94
C SER A 57 9.15 -9.66 6.46
N ARG A 58 8.00 -9.97 5.86
CA ARG A 58 7.16 -11.15 6.12
C ARG A 58 6.45 -11.58 4.85
N ALA A 59 5.91 -12.80 4.81
CA ALA A 59 5.20 -13.33 3.65
C ALA A 59 4.00 -12.48 3.17
N ASN A 60 3.43 -11.64 4.03
CA ASN A 60 2.33 -10.73 3.71
C ASN A 60 2.69 -9.23 3.84
N THR A 61 3.99 -8.92 3.91
CA THR A 61 4.48 -7.56 4.16
C THR A 61 5.70 -7.24 3.32
N ILE A 62 5.61 -6.15 2.55
CA ILE A 62 6.72 -5.56 1.81
C ILE A 62 7.15 -4.26 2.49
N VAL A 63 8.45 -4.00 2.53
CA VAL A 63 9.05 -2.76 3.00
C VAL A 63 9.55 -2.01 1.78
N VAL A 64 9.16 -0.74 1.65
CA VAL A 64 9.54 0.11 0.52
C VAL A 64 10.22 1.39 1.02
N PRO A 65 11.20 1.95 0.30
CA PRO A 65 11.75 3.26 0.63
C PRO A 65 10.65 4.33 0.64
N GLY A 66 10.69 5.26 1.60
CA GLY A 66 9.62 6.25 1.78
C GLY A 66 9.48 7.20 0.59
N GLY A 67 10.58 7.54 -0.09
CA GLY A 67 10.56 8.28 -1.35
C GLY A 67 9.84 7.58 -2.51
N LYS A 68 9.59 6.26 -2.40
CA LYS A 68 8.89 5.45 -3.42
C LYS A 68 7.46 5.05 -2.98
N MET A 69 6.95 5.65 -1.91
CA MET A 69 5.62 5.35 -1.37
C MET A 69 4.51 5.60 -2.41
N GLU A 70 4.58 6.69 -3.16
CA GLU A 70 3.57 7.05 -4.16
C GLU A 70 3.50 6.00 -5.29
N LEU A 71 4.65 5.59 -5.81
CA LEU A 71 4.75 4.51 -6.80
C LEU A 71 4.16 3.21 -6.23
N ALA A 72 4.49 2.86 -4.99
CA ALA A 72 3.95 1.68 -4.33
C ALA A 72 2.41 1.74 -4.22
N MET A 73 1.86 2.89 -3.83
CA MET A 73 0.41 3.10 -3.77
C MET A 73 -0.24 2.96 -5.14
N GLN A 74 0.37 3.50 -6.20
CA GLN A 74 -0.15 3.39 -7.56
C GLN A 74 -0.17 1.93 -8.03
N LEU A 75 0.92 1.19 -7.85
CA LEU A 75 1.02 -0.22 -8.26
C LEU A 75 0.05 -1.11 -7.48
N ILE A 76 -0.16 -0.82 -6.19
CA ILE A 76 -1.07 -1.59 -5.33
C ILE A 76 -2.53 -1.21 -5.62
N PHE A 77 -2.91 0.06 -5.50
CA PHE A 77 -4.32 0.45 -5.46
C PHE A 77 -4.99 0.60 -6.81
N THR A 78 -4.26 0.95 -7.87
CA THR A 78 -4.83 1.05 -9.23
C THR A 78 -5.64 -0.19 -9.61
N PRO A 79 -5.08 -1.42 -9.56
CA PRO A 79 -5.84 -2.62 -9.91
C PRO A 79 -7.00 -2.91 -8.93
N PHE A 80 -6.88 -2.55 -7.65
CA PHE A 80 -7.98 -2.69 -6.69
C PHE A 80 -9.16 -1.78 -7.03
N ILE A 81 -8.90 -0.52 -7.36
CA ILE A 81 -9.92 0.45 -7.74
C ILE A 81 -10.63 0.01 -9.02
N TRP A 82 -9.87 -0.48 -10.01
CA TRP A 82 -10.46 -0.99 -11.26
C TRP A 82 -11.41 -2.17 -11.00
N ARG A 83 -10.98 -3.16 -10.21
CA ARG A 83 -11.85 -4.29 -9.82
C ARG A 83 -13.10 -3.83 -9.07
N MET A 84 -12.98 -2.81 -8.22
CA MET A 84 -14.11 -2.25 -7.49
C MET A 84 -15.11 -1.57 -8.42
N MET A 85 -14.62 -0.80 -9.39
CA MET A 85 -15.44 -0.11 -10.39
C MET A 85 -16.14 -1.10 -11.33
N GLU A 86 -15.47 -2.17 -11.76
CA GLU A 86 -16.08 -3.24 -12.54
C GLU A 86 -17.20 -3.94 -11.77
N ARG A 87 -16.96 -4.29 -10.50
CA ARG A 87 -17.98 -4.91 -9.63
C ARG A 87 -19.19 -4.00 -9.45
N LYS A 88 -18.97 -2.69 -9.25
CA LYS A 88 -20.04 -1.69 -9.20
C LYS A 88 -20.85 -1.66 -10.51
N LYS A 89 -20.18 -1.62 -11.67
CA LYS A 89 -20.85 -1.59 -12.98
C LYS A 89 -21.73 -2.83 -13.19
N ARG A 90 -21.22 -4.02 -12.86
CA ARG A 90 -21.96 -5.28 -12.97
C ARG A 90 -23.17 -5.32 -12.03
N ALA A 91 -23.00 -4.89 -10.78
CA ALA A 91 -24.11 -4.82 -9.81
C ALA A 91 -25.22 -3.87 -10.26
N MET A 92 -24.85 -2.70 -10.80
CA MET A 92 -25.80 -1.72 -11.34
C MET A 92 -26.55 -2.25 -12.56
N GLN A 93 -25.90 -3.04 -13.42
CA GLN A 93 -26.54 -3.65 -14.57
C GLN A 93 -27.55 -4.73 -14.14
N ALA A 94 -27.15 -5.62 -13.23
CA ALA A 94 -28.03 -6.65 -12.68
C ALA A 94 -29.26 -6.05 -11.95
N SER A 95 -29.09 -4.92 -11.25
CA SER A 95 -30.24 -4.24 -10.61
C SER A 95 -31.22 -3.63 -11.61
N LYS A 96 -30.76 -3.23 -12.81
CA LYS A 96 -31.64 -2.72 -13.87
C LYS A 96 -32.42 -3.86 -14.54
N GLU A 97 -31.77 -4.99 -14.75
CA GLU A 97 -32.40 -6.20 -15.33
C GLU A 97 -33.46 -6.78 -14.38
N ASN A 98 -33.24 -6.77 -13.07
CA ASN A 98 -34.23 -7.25 -12.09
C ASN A 98 -35.41 -6.28 -11.85
N ALA A 99 -35.31 -5.03 -12.33
CA ALA A 99 -36.35 -4.02 -12.19
C ALA A 99 -37.22 -3.87 -13.45
N GLN A 100 -36.91 -4.63 -14.51
CA GLN A 100 -37.71 -4.79 -15.73
C GLN A 100 -38.51 -6.09 -15.65
#